data_AF-A0A662UCT6-F1
#
_entry.id   AF-A0A662UCT6-F1
#
_cell.length_a   1.000
_cell.length_b   1.000
_cell.length_c   1.000
_cell.angle_alpha   90.00
_cell.angle_beta   90.00
_cell.angle_gamma   90.00
#
_symmetry.space_group_name_H-M   'P 1'
#
loop_
_entity.id
_entity.type
_entity.pdbx_description
1 polymer ?
#
loop_
_entity_poly.entity_id
_entity_poly.type
_entity_poly.pdbx_seq_one_letter_code
_entity_poly.pdbx_strand_id
1 'polypeptide(L)'
;MIWLIWGIWRMSETEIKWTVNQELHPSIDYSEDFGLLLGIFVQGNRESKVILTRNHEFNVDFSVVEIKGEESKVRILKKVQYVPQDESWVLDFVNAFRTRKNKLYSVEELRKKVSSDILGALRLFYYHEDPRVYPLIACWAIGTYLYVIFDHFPILVLQGERESGKTTLLELLKHIVRCPIGRSLALREAPLFRTAESLRPTFLFDVQKISERPDLLDLCEACTEPGGYVSRCTGEKQEPKFYHCYTPVALAVREEVPFLPKAIQIITTKPPPHLQRTYTERRLYITKSPGLSELRQNLILCTLEYCEEVKAAYSSVEQTNKLYGRSFDYWRPLLAICKVFLPEKFAELLSFAEEYALKNSPSDFMVEVENEVLRHVLTLTDETPCGDYLKNITDAVSLKFPGFRVSWQKVKSALINLGIVRRFYNKPEGVFVYLDKAKIEDKAKQRFQ
;
A
#
# COMPACT_ATOMS: atom_id res chain seq x y z
N MET A 1 -29.15 -23.12 17.89
CA MET A 1 -29.77 -21.90 17.31
C MET A 1 -29.95 -22.03 15.79
N ILE A 2 -30.37 -23.21 15.32
CA ILE A 2 -30.60 -23.54 13.89
C ILE A 2 -32.09 -23.90 13.65
N TRP A 3 -32.86 -24.09 14.72
CA TRP A 3 -34.25 -24.56 14.67
C TRP A 3 -35.31 -23.44 14.61
N LEU A 4 -34.92 -22.15 14.73
CA LEU A 4 -35.86 -21.02 14.76
C LEU A 4 -36.08 -20.33 13.40
N ILE A 5 -35.44 -20.82 12.34
CA ILE A 5 -35.54 -20.23 10.98
C ILE A 5 -36.68 -20.87 10.16
N TRP A 6 -37.26 -21.99 10.61
CA TRP A 6 -38.29 -22.73 9.86
C TRP A 6 -39.72 -22.16 9.97
N GLY A 7 -39.95 -21.14 10.79
CA GLY A 7 -41.31 -20.76 11.21
C GLY A 7 -42.03 -19.69 10.39
N ILE A 8 -41.38 -18.99 9.47
CA ILE A 8 -41.98 -17.89 8.73
C ILE A 8 -41.54 -18.00 7.27
N TRP A 9 -42.51 -17.96 6.35
CA TRP A 9 -42.41 -18.11 4.88
C TRP A 9 -42.78 -19.50 4.33
N ARG A 10 -44.09 -19.78 4.27
CA ARG A 10 -44.65 -20.64 3.22
C ARG A 10 -44.62 -19.87 1.90
N MET A 11 -43.64 -20.14 1.06
CA MET A 11 -43.67 -19.82 -0.38
C MET A 11 -43.54 -21.12 -1.17
N SER A 12 -44.22 -21.14 -2.31
CA SER A 12 -44.42 -22.27 -3.23
C SER A 12 -43.13 -23.00 -3.61
N GLU A 13 -43.25 -24.32 -3.75
CA GLU A 13 -42.23 -25.32 -4.08
C GLU A 13 -41.46 -25.04 -5.38
N THR A 14 -40.47 -24.16 -5.32
CA THR A 14 -39.25 -24.29 -6.11
C THR A 14 -38.11 -24.48 -5.12
N GLU A 15 -37.51 -25.68 -5.11
CA GLU A 15 -36.34 -26.01 -4.29
C GLU A 15 -35.16 -25.11 -4.70
N ILE A 16 -35.06 -23.93 -4.08
CA ILE A 16 -33.87 -23.10 -4.13
C ILE A 16 -32.78 -23.86 -3.36
N LYS A 17 -31.79 -24.41 -4.05
CA LYS A 17 -30.59 -25.00 -3.44
C LYS A 17 -29.74 -23.89 -2.82
N TRP A 18 -29.79 -23.77 -1.49
CA TRP A 18 -28.92 -22.87 -0.74
C TRP A 18 -27.50 -23.46 -0.63
N THR A 19 -26.57 -23.06 -1.51
CA THR A 19 -25.14 -23.29 -1.30
C THR A 19 -24.53 -22.14 -0.51
N VAL A 20 -24.32 -22.34 0.80
CA VAL A 20 -23.56 -21.43 1.67
C VAL A 20 -22.07 -21.63 1.39
N ASN A 21 -21.57 -21.03 0.31
CA ASN A 21 -20.18 -21.27 -0.12
C ASN A 21 -19.16 -20.27 0.48
N GLN A 22 -19.58 -19.14 1.07
CA GLN A 22 -18.66 -18.18 1.71
C GLN A 22 -19.42 -17.12 2.54
N GLU A 23 -18.89 -16.74 3.71
CA GLU A 23 -19.34 -15.54 4.44
C GLU A 23 -18.70 -14.28 3.85
N LEU A 24 -19.49 -13.23 3.61
CA LEU A 24 -18.99 -11.94 3.14
C LEU A 24 -18.83 -10.96 4.29
N HIS A 25 -17.73 -10.22 4.31
CA HIS A 25 -17.51 -9.16 5.28
C HIS A 25 -18.39 -7.94 4.99
N PRO A 26 -19.15 -7.42 5.98
CA PRO A 26 -20.16 -6.40 5.72
C PRO A 26 -19.64 -5.01 5.38
N SER A 27 -18.37 -4.70 5.67
CA SER A 27 -17.80 -3.37 5.36
C SER A 27 -17.06 -3.30 4.02
N ILE A 28 -16.36 -4.37 3.65
CA ILE A 28 -15.68 -4.48 2.37
C ILE A 28 -15.32 -5.94 2.11
N ASP A 29 -15.65 -6.42 0.92
CA ASP A 29 -15.25 -7.74 0.44
C ASP A 29 -15.26 -7.83 -1.09
N TYR A 30 -14.81 -8.95 -1.63
CA TYR A 30 -14.93 -9.26 -3.05
C TYR A 30 -15.48 -10.67 -3.25
N SER A 31 -16.32 -10.85 -4.27
CA SER A 31 -16.80 -12.16 -4.68
C SER A 31 -17.01 -12.17 -6.20
N GLU A 32 -16.63 -13.26 -6.86
CA GLU A 32 -16.86 -13.44 -8.31
C GLU A 32 -18.33 -13.25 -8.71
N ASP A 33 -19.27 -13.55 -7.79
CA ASP A 33 -20.71 -13.42 -8.07
C ASP A 33 -21.22 -11.97 -7.95
N PHE A 34 -20.58 -11.14 -7.11
CA PHE A 34 -21.09 -9.82 -6.71
C PHE A 34 -20.16 -8.65 -7.10
N GLY A 35 -18.92 -8.95 -7.48
CA GLY A 35 -17.84 -7.99 -7.62
C GLY A 35 -17.41 -7.41 -6.27
N LEU A 36 -16.96 -6.15 -6.30
CA LEU A 36 -16.61 -5.38 -5.10
C LEU A 36 -17.85 -5.07 -4.26
N LEU A 37 -17.74 -5.35 -2.97
CA LEU A 37 -18.71 -4.99 -1.95
C LEU A 37 -18.12 -3.86 -1.10
N LEU A 38 -18.85 -2.75 -0.95
CA LEU A 38 -18.52 -1.68 0.00
C LEU A 38 -19.72 -1.45 0.93
N GLY A 39 -19.49 -1.29 2.23
CA GLY A 39 -20.57 -1.10 3.19
C GLY A 39 -20.25 -0.25 4.41
N ILE A 40 -21.33 0.27 5.00
CA ILE A 40 -21.32 1.08 6.23
C ILE A 40 -22.35 0.56 7.24
N PHE A 41 -22.11 0.87 8.51
CA PHE A 41 -23.07 0.69 9.60
C PHE A 41 -23.86 1.98 9.80
N VAL A 42 -25.19 1.90 9.84
CA VAL A 42 -26.04 3.08 10.02
C VAL A 42 -26.20 3.39 11.51
N GLN A 43 -25.91 4.64 11.91
CA GLN A 43 -26.12 5.06 13.30
C GLN A 43 -27.60 4.95 13.70
N GLY A 44 -27.87 4.40 14.89
CA GLY A 44 -29.23 4.26 15.43
C GLY A 44 -29.83 2.85 15.30
N ASN A 45 -29.37 2.03 14.36
CA ASN A 45 -29.68 0.60 14.29
C ASN A 45 -28.39 -0.21 14.15
N ARG A 46 -28.01 -0.95 15.21
CA ARG A 46 -26.75 -1.73 15.27
C ARG A 46 -26.71 -2.88 14.27
N GLU A 47 -27.84 -3.21 13.64
CA GLU A 47 -27.97 -4.32 12.69
C GLU A 47 -28.08 -3.86 11.23
N SER A 48 -28.56 -2.63 10.98
CA SER A 48 -28.74 -2.12 9.61
C SER A 48 -27.41 -1.80 8.95
N LYS A 49 -27.19 -2.44 7.80
CA LYS A 49 -26.00 -2.26 6.96
C LYS A 49 -26.46 -1.78 5.59
N VAL A 50 -25.81 -0.72 5.08
CA VAL A 50 -25.96 -0.31 3.68
C VAL A 50 -24.79 -0.88 2.92
N ILE A 51 -25.09 -1.71 1.91
CA ILE A 51 -24.08 -2.37 1.09
C ILE A 51 -24.29 -2.02 -0.39
N LEU A 52 -23.20 -1.62 -1.04
CA LEU A 52 -23.11 -1.32 -2.46
C LEU A 52 -22.29 -2.38 -3.17
N THR A 53 -22.83 -2.90 -4.27
CA THR A 53 -22.11 -3.72 -5.24
C THR A 53 -22.30 -3.16 -6.65
N ARG A 54 -21.52 -3.57 -7.65
CA ARG A 54 -21.63 -3.05 -9.02
C ARG A 54 -23.01 -3.20 -9.67
N ASN A 55 -23.73 -4.28 -9.36
CA ASN A 55 -25.02 -4.56 -10.02
C ASN A 55 -26.22 -4.56 -9.07
N HIS A 56 -26.00 -4.48 -7.75
CA HIS A 56 -27.05 -4.65 -6.75
C HIS A 56 -26.89 -3.66 -5.58
N GLU A 57 -28.02 -3.17 -5.09
CA GLU A 57 -28.13 -2.38 -3.87
C GLU A 57 -28.88 -3.20 -2.83
N PHE A 58 -28.28 -3.39 -1.65
CA PHE A 58 -28.93 -4.11 -0.57
C PHE A 58 -29.15 -3.18 0.62
N ASN A 59 -30.42 -3.02 1.01
CA ASN A 59 -30.77 -2.47 2.31
C ASN A 59 -30.97 -3.66 3.25
N VAL A 60 -29.98 -3.95 4.07
CA VAL A 60 -29.87 -5.22 4.78
C VAL A 60 -30.22 -5.00 6.25
N ASP A 61 -31.46 -5.33 6.63
CA ASP A 61 -31.91 -5.39 8.03
C ASP A 61 -31.60 -6.76 8.70
N PHE A 62 -31.10 -7.75 7.94
CA PHE A 62 -30.81 -9.11 8.45
C PHE A 62 -29.50 -9.67 7.90
N SER A 63 -28.90 -10.68 8.55
CA SER A 63 -27.55 -11.20 8.24
C SER A 63 -27.38 -11.92 6.88
N VAL A 64 -28.30 -11.74 5.93
CA VAL A 64 -28.39 -12.45 4.65
C VAL A 64 -28.56 -11.46 3.50
N VAL A 65 -27.77 -11.63 2.44
CA VAL A 65 -27.85 -10.88 1.18
C VAL A 65 -28.36 -11.81 0.08
N GLU A 66 -29.52 -11.49 -0.49
CA GLU A 66 -30.17 -12.25 -1.56
C GLU A 66 -30.16 -11.44 -2.87
N ILE A 67 -29.61 -12.00 -3.95
CA ILE A 67 -29.81 -11.47 -5.31
C ILE A 67 -30.96 -12.22 -5.98
N LYS A 68 -31.90 -11.45 -6.52
CA LYS A 68 -32.93 -11.96 -7.43
C LYS A 68 -32.41 -11.94 -8.87
N GLY A 69 -32.24 -13.12 -9.46
CA GLY A 69 -31.87 -13.35 -10.88
C GLY A 69 -32.55 -14.62 -11.41
N GLU A 70 -32.17 -15.12 -12.60
CA GLU A 70 -32.69 -16.41 -13.12
C GLU A 70 -32.31 -17.60 -12.22
N GLU A 71 -31.17 -17.52 -11.53
CA GLU A 71 -30.82 -18.35 -10.37
C GLU A 71 -30.51 -17.44 -9.18
N SER A 72 -31.34 -17.48 -8.12
CA SER A 72 -31.11 -16.71 -6.91
C SER A 72 -29.88 -17.22 -6.15
N LYS A 73 -28.84 -16.39 -6.03
CA LYS A 73 -27.65 -16.67 -5.22
C LYS A 73 -27.73 -15.91 -3.89
N VAL A 74 -27.55 -16.63 -2.78
CA VAL A 74 -27.58 -16.05 -1.43
C VAL A 74 -26.21 -16.15 -0.76
N ARG A 75 -25.82 -15.10 -0.04
CA ARG A 75 -24.63 -15.06 0.82
C ARG A 75 -25.00 -14.62 2.24
N ILE A 76 -24.24 -15.14 3.21
CA ILE A 76 -24.37 -14.75 4.63
C ILE A 76 -23.35 -13.67 4.92
N LEU A 77 -23.75 -12.61 5.61
CA LEU A 77 -22.82 -11.59 6.08
C LEU A 77 -22.19 -12.04 7.39
N LYS A 78 -20.85 -11.95 7.47
CA LYS A 78 -20.10 -12.19 8.71
C LYS A 78 -20.70 -11.35 9.84
N LYS A 79 -20.98 -11.98 10.97
CA LYS A 79 -21.39 -11.29 12.19
C LYS A 79 -20.16 -10.61 12.80
N VAL A 80 -20.15 -9.28 12.77
CA VAL A 80 -19.08 -8.46 13.35
C VAL A 80 -19.63 -7.54 14.42
N GLN A 81 -18.76 -7.11 15.33
CA GLN A 81 -19.14 -6.18 16.38
C GLN A 81 -19.37 -4.77 15.79
N TYR A 82 -20.38 -4.07 16.28
CA TYR A 82 -20.56 -2.67 15.90
C TYR A 82 -19.40 -1.82 16.42
N VAL A 83 -18.78 -1.06 15.51
CA VAL A 83 -17.78 -0.05 15.83
C VAL A 83 -18.19 1.25 15.12
N PRO A 84 -18.30 2.39 15.84
CA PRO A 84 -18.64 3.67 15.22
C PRO A 84 -17.65 4.05 14.13
N GLN A 85 -18.17 4.56 13.00
CA GLN A 85 -17.39 5.09 11.89
C GLN A 85 -17.36 6.62 11.93
N ASP A 86 -16.37 7.21 11.26
CA ASP A 86 -16.31 8.66 11.07
C ASP A 86 -17.57 9.18 10.35
N GLU A 87 -18.20 10.21 10.90
CA GLU A 87 -19.47 10.73 10.38
C GLU A 87 -19.34 11.31 8.97
N SER A 88 -18.20 11.92 8.64
CA SER A 88 -17.94 12.43 7.29
C SER A 88 -17.87 11.28 6.28
N TRP A 89 -17.25 10.16 6.67
CA TRP A 89 -17.19 8.96 5.84
C TRP A 89 -18.58 8.39 5.57
N VAL A 90 -19.40 8.27 6.62
CA VAL A 90 -20.79 7.78 6.49
C VAL A 90 -21.61 8.70 5.59
N LEU A 91 -21.49 10.02 5.75
CA LEU A 91 -22.20 10.99 4.93
C LEU A 91 -21.78 10.95 3.46
N ASP A 92 -20.48 10.92 3.17
CA ASP A 92 -19.96 10.79 1.81
C ASP A 92 -20.45 9.50 1.15
N PHE A 93 -20.46 8.39 1.90
CA PHE A 93 -20.95 7.11 1.40
C PHE A 93 -22.44 7.16 1.03
N VAL A 94 -23.28 7.74 1.89
CA VAL A 94 -24.72 7.92 1.63
C VAL A 94 -24.96 8.83 0.42
N ASN A 95 -24.15 9.88 0.25
CA ASN A 95 -24.26 10.77 -0.91
C ASN A 95 -23.84 10.07 -2.20
N ALA A 96 -22.73 9.32 -2.19
CA ALA A 96 -22.32 8.49 -3.32
C ALA A 96 -23.44 7.51 -3.72
N PHE A 97 -24.04 6.83 -2.74
CA PHE A 97 -25.18 5.96 -2.98
C PHE A 97 -26.35 6.68 -3.69
N ARG A 98 -26.74 7.85 -3.21
CA ARG A 98 -27.81 8.66 -3.83
C ARG A 98 -27.47 9.06 -5.26
N THR A 99 -26.24 9.53 -5.50
CA THR A 99 -25.75 9.91 -6.84
C THR A 99 -25.84 8.74 -7.81
N ARG A 100 -25.50 7.53 -7.35
CA ARG A 100 -25.57 6.31 -8.14
C ARG A 100 -26.97 5.83 -8.44
N LYS A 101 -27.83 5.77 -7.43
CA LYS A 101 -29.23 5.39 -7.59
C LYS A 101 -29.95 6.27 -8.62
N ASN A 102 -29.60 7.55 -8.66
CA ASN A 102 -30.14 8.52 -9.59
C ASN A 102 -29.39 8.60 -10.94
N LYS A 103 -28.36 7.77 -11.16
CA LYS A 103 -27.50 7.74 -12.36
C LYS A 103 -26.94 9.12 -12.74
N LEU A 104 -26.52 9.90 -11.74
CA LEU A 104 -26.07 11.29 -11.92
C LEU A 104 -24.59 11.42 -12.31
N TYR A 105 -24.01 10.42 -12.98
CA TYR A 105 -22.62 10.45 -13.44
C TYR A 105 -22.40 9.67 -14.72
N SER A 106 -21.40 10.11 -15.50
CA SER A 106 -20.80 9.34 -16.59
C SER A 106 -19.59 8.58 -16.06
N VAL A 107 -19.51 7.27 -16.33
CA VAL A 107 -18.41 6.39 -15.85
C VAL A 107 -17.04 6.84 -16.37
N GLU A 108 -16.96 7.33 -17.61
CA GLU A 108 -15.70 7.77 -18.20
C GLU A 108 -15.24 9.12 -17.64
N GLU A 109 -16.16 10.07 -17.49
CA GLU A 109 -15.88 11.38 -16.89
C GLU A 109 -15.51 11.25 -15.41
N LEU A 110 -16.17 10.34 -14.69
CA LEU A 110 -15.89 10.05 -13.29
C LEU A 110 -14.43 9.63 -13.09
N ARG A 111 -13.92 8.71 -13.91
CA ARG A 111 -12.52 8.28 -13.83
C ARG A 111 -11.56 9.44 -14.07
N LYS A 112 -11.76 10.21 -15.15
CA LYS A 112 -10.92 11.38 -15.48
C LYS A 112 -10.91 12.40 -14.34
N LYS A 113 -12.08 12.66 -13.75
CA LYS A 113 -12.24 13.57 -12.60
C LYS A 113 -11.48 13.07 -11.38
N VAL A 114 -11.66 11.80 -10.99
CA VAL A 114 -10.94 11.19 -9.86
C VAL A 114 -9.42 11.31 -10.05
N SER A 115 -8.91 10.97 -11.23
CA SER A 115 -7.48 11.02 -11.56
C SER A 115 -6.89 12.42 -11.45
N SER A 116 -7.59 13.42 -11.98
CA SER A 116 -7.18 14.83 -11.90
C SER A 116 -7.26 15.36 -10.46
N ASP A 117 -8.39 15.14 -9.79
CA ASP A 117 -8.68 15.72 -8.48
C ASP A 117 -7.78 15.14 -7.38
N ILE A 118 -7.47 13.84 -7.41
CA ILE A 118 -6.58 13.23 -6.42
C ILE A 118 -5.15 13.77 -6.54
N LEU A 119 -4.61 13.87 -7.76
CA LEU A 119 -3.29 14.44 -8.00
C LEU A 119 -3.27 15.95 -7.68
N GLY A 120 -4.33 16.66 -8.03
CA GLY A 120 -4.52 18.07 -7.71
C GLY A 120 -4.53 18.33 -6.20
N ALA A 121 -5.31 17.56 -5.45
CA ALA A 121 -5.38 17.63 -4.00
C ALA A 121 -4.01 17.34 -3.35
N LEU A 122 -3.33 16.28 -3.80
CA LEU A 122 -2.00 15.93 -3.31
C LEU A 122 -0.99 17.05 -3.54
N ARG A 123 -0.91 17.61 -4.75
CA ARG A 123 0.00 18.73 -5.07
C ARG A 123 -0.36 20.02 -4.35
N LEU A 124 -1.66 20.24 -4.10
CA LEU A 124 -2.12 21.44 -3.42
C LEU A 124 -1.69 21.44 -1.96
N PHE A 125 -1.92 20.33 -1.25
CA PHE A 125 -1.77 20.26 0.20
C PHE A 125 -0.46 19.62 0.69
N TYR A 126 0.21 18.82 -0.15
CA TYR A 126 1.42 18.09 0.22
C TYR A 126 2.58 18.38 -0.76
N TYR A 127 3.74 18.68 -0.19
CA TYR A 127 4.97 18.89 -0.94
C TYR A 127 5.83 17.64 -0.89
N HIS A 128 6.31 17.22 -2.04
CA HIS A 128 7.41 16.28 -2.16
C HIS A 128 8.36 16.75 -3.26
N GLU A 129 9.67 16.58 -3.07
CA GLU A 129 10.66 17.00 -4.09
C GLU A 129 10.58 16.12 -5.35
N ASP A 130 10.39 14.81 -5.18
CA ASP A 130 10.18 13.85 -6.26
C ASP A 130 8.69 13.80 -6.65
N PRO A 131 8.30 14.22 -7.87
CA PRO A 131 6.92 14.22 -8.32
C PRO A 131 6.32 12.81 -8.48
N ARG A 132 7.14 11.76 -8.55
CA ARG A 132 6.69 10.35 -8.65
C ARG A 132 5.99 9.87 -7.38
N VAL A 133 6.18 10.57 -6.26
CA VAL A 133 5.48 10.29 -5.00
C VAL A 133 3.99 10.62 -5.07
N TYR A 134 3.56 11.55 -5.91
CA TYR A 134 2.15 11.88 -6.07
C TYR A 134 1.31 10.73 -6.67
N PRO A 135 1.67 10.14 -7.83
CA PRO A 135 0.95 8.97 -8.35
C PRO A 135 1.06 7.76 -7.42
N LEU A 136 2.18 7.59 -6.70
CA LEU A 136 2.31 6.56 -5.67
C LEU A 136 1.22 6.68 -4.59
N ILE A 137 1.12 7.85 -3.96
CA ILE A 137 0.14 8.09 -2.89
C ILE A 137 -1.29 7.99 -3.45
N ALA A 138 -1.53 8.51 -4.65
CA ALA A 138 -2.84 8.42 -5.30
C ALA A 138 -3.27 6.96 -5.52
N CYS A 139 -2.39 6.13 -6.07
CA CYS A 139 -2.66 4.71 -6.28
C CYS A 139 -2.87 3.98 -4.96
N TRP A 140 -2.08 4.29 -3.92
CA TRP A 140 -2.27 3.70 -2.60
C TRP A 140 -3.62 4.09 -1.99
N ALA A 141 -4.01 5.36 -2.08
CA ALA A 141 -5.30 5.84 -1.57
C ALA A 141 -6.49 5.19 -2.30
N ILE A 142 -6.45 5.09 -3.63
CA ILE A 142 -7.45 4.35 -4.42
C ILE A 142 -7.45 2.87 -4.02
N GLY A 143 -6.28 2.29 -3.81
CA GLY A 143 -6.10 0.91 -3.38
C GLY A 143 -6.78 0.56 -2.07
N THR A 144 -6.98 1.53 -1.16
CA THR A 144 -7.72 1.30 0.10
C THR A 144 -9.19 0.91 -0.09
N TYR A 145 -9.75 1.17 -1.28
CA TYR A 145 -11.10 0.76 -1.68
C TYR A 145 -11.13 -0.59 -2.40
N LEU A 146 -9.97 -1.07 -2.86
CA LEU A 146 -9.85 -2.24 -3.72
C LEU A 146 -9.01 -3.36 -3.10
N TYR A 147 -8.33 -3.13 -1.97
CA TYR A 147 -7.30 -4.02 -1.46
C TYR A 147 -7.74 -5.49 -1.31
N VAL A 148 -9.03 -5.74 -1.03
CA VAL A 148 -9.61 -7.10 -0.93
C VAL A 148 -9.51 -7.95 -2.21
N ILE A 149 -9.16 -7.36 -3.36
CA ILE A 149 -8.93 -8.10 -4.62
C ILE A 149 -7.46 -8.49 -4.83
N PHE A 150 -6.55 -8.03 -3.97
CA PHE A 150 -5.12 -8.29 -4.09
C PHE A 150 -4.66 -9.31 -3.04
N ASP A 151 -3.64 -10.09 -3.38
CA ASP A 151 -3.02 -11.03 -2.43
C ASP A 151 -2.13 -10.30 -1.40
N HIS A 152 -1.67 -9.10 -1.75
CA HIS A 152 -0.79 -8.28 -0.93
C HIS A 152 -1.22 -6.82 -1.05
N PHE A 153 -1.19 -6.07 0.06
CA PHE A 153 -1.37 -4.62 0.02
C PHE A 153 -0.37 -3.93 0.97
N PRO A 154 0.48 -3.02 0.48
CA PRO A 154 1.59 -2.50 1.25
C PRO A 154 1.16 -1.54 2.35
N ILE A 155 1.89 -1.57 3.47
CA ILE A 155 1.84 -0.50 4.48
C ILE A 155 2.50 0.74 3.89
N LEU A 156 1.86 1.90 4.02
CA LEU A 156 2.47 3.18 3.64
C LEU A 156 3.23 3.78 4.82
N VAL A 157 4.56 3.77 4.77
CA VAL A 157 5.41 4.31 5.85
C VAL A 157 5.84 5.72 5.48
N LEU A 158 5.45 6.70 6.28
CA LEU A 158 5.88 8.09 6.14
C LEU A 158 7.01 8.35 7.15
N GLN A 159 8.26 8.40 6.68
CA GLN A 159 9.42 8.68 7.53
C GLN A 159 9.99 10.07 7.26
N GLY A 160 10.52 10.72 8.29
CA GLY A 160 11.29 11.97 8.13
C GLY A 160 11.39 12.75 9.43
N GLU A 161 12.05 13.89 9.38
CA GLU A 161 12.25 14.76 10.55
C GLU A 161 10.96 15.47 11.01
N ARG A 162 11.03 16.20 12.13
CA ARG A 162 9.92 17.08 12.52
C ARG A 162 9.63 18.11 11.41
N GLU A 163 8.34 18.41 11.23
CA GLU A 163 7.84 19.41 10.28
C GLU A 163 8.10 19.07 8.80
N SER A 164 8.37 17.81 8.47
CA SER A 164 8.52 17.33 7.09
C SER A 164 7.20 17.04 6.35
N GLY A 165 6.04 17.36 6.94
CA GLY A 165 4.74 17.17 6.32
C GLY A 165 4.05 15.80 6.55
N LYS A 166 4.62 14.89 7.35
CA LYS A 166 4.00 13.58 7.68
C LYS A 166 2.55 13.70 8.18
N THR A 167 2.35 14.51 9.23
CA THR A 167 1.01 14.72 9.81
C THR A 167 0.07 15.43 8.84
N THR A 168 0.59 16.31 7.97
CA THR A 168 -0.21 16.95 6.91
C THR A 168 -0.71 15.92 5.90
N LEU A 169 0.15 14.99 5.48
CA LEU A 169 -0.24 13.93 4.55
C LEU A 169 -1.23 12.96 5.18
N LEU A 170 -1.06 12.56 6.45
CA LEU A 170 -2.06 11.74 7.14
C LEU A 170 -3.41 12.44 7.26
N GLU A 171 -3.43 13.75 7.54
CA GLU A 171 -4.67 14.52 7.58
C GLU A 171 -5.34 14.56 6.21
N LEU A 172 -4.58 14.77 5.13
CA LEU A 172 -5.11 14.69 3.77
C LEU A 172 -5.64 13.29 3.43
N LEU A 173 -4.89 12.23 3.80
CA LEU A 173 -5.29 10.84 3.58
C LEU A 173 -6.61 10.51 4.29
N LYS A 174 -6.81 11.01 5.52
CA LYS A 174 -8.10 10.91 6.22
C LYS A 174 -9.26 11.39 5.35
N HIS A 175 -9.01 12.34 4.45
CA HIS A 175 -10.03 12.86 3.58
C HIS A 175 -10.31 12.07 2.30
N ILE A 176 -9.40 11.20 1.86
CA ILE A 176 -9.50 10.52 0.54
C ILE A 176 -9.52 8.98 0.62
N VAL A 177 -9.05 8.38 1.71
CA VAL A 177 -9.03 6.90 1.87
C VAL A 177 -10.37 6.34 2.34
N ARG A 178 -10.57 5.02 2.14
CA ARG A 178 -11.77 4.33 2.58
C ARG A 178 -11.82 4.17 4.10
N CYS A 179 -12.97 4.46 4.72
CA CYS A 179 -13.26 4.21 6.13
C CYS A 179 -12.09 4.56 7.07
N PRO A 180 -11.67 5.84 7.09
CA PRO A 180 -10.47 6.25 7.81
C PRO A 180 -10.67 6.13 9.33
N ILE A 181 -9.68 5.56 10.01
CA ILE A 181 -9.55 5.64 11.47
C ILE A 181 -8.35 6.54 11.76
N GLY A 182 -8.68 7.79 12.10
CA GLY A 182 -7.73 8.87 12.21
C GLY A 182 -6.94 8.89 13.52
N ARG A 183 -5.94 9.77 13.53
CA ARG A 183 -4.94 9.99 14.59
C ARG A 183 -5.52 10.30 15.98
N SER A 184 -6.71 10.88 16.05
CA SER A 184 -7.34 11.31 17.31
C SER A 184 -7.87 10.15 18.15
N LEU A 185 -8.01 8.96 17.55
CA LEU A 185 -8.44 7.76 18.24
C LEU A 185 -7.19 7.05 18.78
N ALA A 186 -6.86 7.30 20.04
CA ALA A 186 -5.83 6.55 20.77
C ALA A 186 -6.33 5.12 21.03
N LEU A 187 -6.36 4.29 19.98
CA LEU A 187 -6.75 2.89 20.09
C LEU A 187 -5.65 2.16 20.86
N ARG A 188 -6.04 1.62 22.02
CA ARG A 188 -5.28 0.61 22.75
C ARG A 188 -5.48 -0.76 22.08
N GLU A 189 -4.69 -1.73 22.50
CA GLU A 189 -4.61 -3.07 21.93
C GLU A 189 -5.97 -3.77 21.69
N ALA A 190 -6.81 -3.93 22.72
CA ALA A 190 -8.06 -4.66 22.54
C ALA A 190 -9.08 -3.95 21.61
N PRO A 191 -9.26 -2.61 21.68
CA PRO A 191 -10.01 -1.85 20.67
C PRO A 191 -9.44 -1.91 19.25
N LEU A 192 -8.12 -1.96 19.10
CA LEU A 192 -7.45 -1.97 17.80
C LEU A 192 -7.88 -3.18 16.95
N PHE A 193 -7.68 -4.39 17.46
CA PHE A 193 -7.96 -5.62 16.71
C PHE A 193 -9.45 -5.85 16.47
N ARG A 194 -10.30 -5.45 17.42
CA ARG A 194 -11.76 -5.43 17.21
C ARG A 194 -12.18 -4.50 16.08
N THR A 195 -11.55 -3.33 15.99
CA THR A 195 -11.81 -2.35 14.93
C THR A 195 -11.34 -2.88 13.58
N ALA A 196 -10.14 -3.48 13.53
CA ALA A 196 -9.61 -4.14 12.34
C ALA A 196 -10.55 -5.23 11.83
N GLU A 197 -11.00 -6.13 12.70
CA GLU A 197 -11.91 -7.21 12.31
C GLU A 197 -13.29 -6.70 11.89
N SER A 198 -13.82 -5.64 12.51
CA SER A 198 -15.22 -5.24 12.32
C SER A 198 -15.43 -4.30 11.13
N LEU A 199 -14.49 -3.38 10.92
CA LEU A 199 -14.59 -2.36 9.87
C LEU A 199 -13.65 -2.64 8.70
N ARG A 200 -12.61 -3.45 8.91
CA ARG A 200 -11.42 -3.51 8.05
C ARG A 200 -11.04 -2.10 7.55
N PRO A 201 -10.72 -1.14 8.43
CA PRO A 201 -10.61 0.29 8.08
C PRO A 201 -9.29 0.63 7.38
N THR A 202 -9.12 1.88 6.95
CA THR A 202 -7.77 2.42 6.71
C THR A 202 -7.26 3.06 8.00
N PHE A 203 -6.24 2.45 8.63
CA PHE A 203 -5.64 3.02 9.82
C PHE A 203 -4.60 4.10 9.48
N LEU A 204 -4.66 5.23 10.17
CA LEU A 204 -3.74 6.35 10.01
C LEU A 204 -3.03 6.64 11.35
N PHE A 205 -1.86 6.05 11.56
CA PHE A 205 -1.11 6.16 12.79
C PHE A 205 0.01 7.18 12.70
N ASP A 206 0.18 7.96 13.77
CA ASP A 206 1.32 8.88 13.95
C ASP A 206 1.97 8.55 15.28
N VAL A 207 3.09 7.83 15.22
CA VAL A 207 3.81 7.36 16.40
C VAL A 207 5.25 7.86 16.34
N GLN A 208 5.80 8.18 17.50
CA GLN A 208 7.20 8.59 17.54
C GLN A 208 8.12 7.40 17.31
N LYS A 209 7.80 6.29 17.97
CA LYS A 209 8.51 5.02 17.93
C LYS A 209 7.53 3.86 17.85
N ILE A 210 7.79 2.92 16.96
CA ILE A 210 6.95 1.72 16.78
C ILE A 210 7.27 0.67 17.84
N SER A 211 8.52 0.66 18.32
CA SER A 211 9.01 -0.23 19.40
C SER A 211 8.24 -0.09 20.71
N GLU A 212 7.67 1.09 20.98
CA GLU A 212 6.85 1.38 22.17
C GLU A 212 5.37 0.95 21.99
N ARG A 213 5.00 0.41 20.82
CA ARG A 213 3.64 0.02 20.43
C ARG A 213 3.62 -1.41 19.88
N PRO A 214 3.80 -2.44 20.74
CA PRO A 214 3.82 -3.83 20.30
C PRO A 214 2.50 -4.26 19.65
N ASP A 215 1.38 -3.67 20.05
CA ASP A 215 0.07 -3.90 19.43
C ASP A 215 0.01 -3.43 17.97
N LEU A 216 0.65 -2.30 17.64
CA LEU A 216 0.76 -1.82 16.27
C LEU A 216 1.75 -2.65 15.45
N LEU A 217 2.82 -3.13 16.09
CA LEU A 217 3.79 -4.02 15.44
C LEU A 217 3.11 -5.32 15.00
N ASP A 218 2.38 -5.97 15.91
CA ASP A 218 1.61 -7.19 15.61
C ASP A 218 0.59 -6.95 14.49
N LEU A 219 -0.10 -5.80 14.49
CA LEU A 219 -0.99 -5.43 13.41
C LEU A 219 -0.25 -5.31 12.08
N CYS A 220 0.87 -4.59 12.03
CA CYS A 220 1.65 -4.37 10.81
C CYS A 220 2.21 -5.69 10.24
N GLU A 221 2.54 -6.65 11.09
CA GLU A 221 2.97 -7.96 10.63
C GLU A 221 1.83 -8.77 9.96
N ALA A 222 0.60 -8.60 10.43
CA ALA A 222 -0.57 -9.39 10.01
C ALA A 222 -1.50 -8.69 9.01
N CYS A 223 -1.36 -7.38 8.76
CA CYS A 223 -2.38 -6.62 8.02
C CYS A 223 -2.24 -6.59 6.51
N THR A 224 -1.17 -7.15 5.95
CA THR A 224 -0.78 -6.92 4.56
C THR A 224 -1.19 -8.02 3.58
N GLU A 225 -1.67 -9.15 4.10
CA GLU A 225 -2.06 -10.35 3.34
C GLU A 225 -3.42 -10.89 3.82
N PRO A 226 -4.28 -11.41 2.93
CA PRO A 226 -5.47 -12.14 3.31
C PRO A 226 -5.14 -13.31 4.25
N GLY A 227 -6.02 -13.55 5.22
CA GLY A 227 -5.81 -14.61 6.22
C GLY A 227 -4.90 -14.21 7.38
N GLY A 228 -4.15 -13.11 7.29
CA GLY A 228 -3.37 -12.57 8.41
C GLY A 228 -4.25 -12.30 9.64
N TYR A 229 -3.83 -12.83 10.79
CA TYR A 229 -4.56 -12.71 12.05
C TYR A 229 -3.63 -12.50 13.24
N VAL A 230 -4.21 -11.94 14.30
CA VAL A 230 -3.55 -11.78 15.59
C VAL A 230 -4.35 -12.54 16.65
N SER A 231 -3.65 -13.34 17.47
CA SER A 231 -4.27 -14.08 18.59
C SER A 231 -4.19 -13.27 19.88
N ARG A 232 -5.29 -13.22 20.63
CA ARG A 232 -5.36 -12.61 21.97
C ARG A 232 -6.19 -13.48 22.91
N CYS A 233 -5.67 -13.71 24.11
CA CYS A 233 -6.45 -14.36 25.16
C CYS A 233 -7.50 -13.38 25.69
N THR A 234 -8.76 -13.80 25.73
CA THR A 234 -9.87 -12.96 26.22
C THR A 234 -10.72 -13.69 27.25
N GLY A 235 -11.30 -12.93 28.19
CA GLY A 235 -12.17 -13.46 29.25
C GLY A 235 -11.43 -14.10 30.43
N GLU A 236 -12.20 -14.52 31.44
CA GLU A 236 -11.68 -15.16 32.67
C GLU A 236 -11.02 -16.51 32.39
N LYS A 237 -11.50 -17.23 31.37
CA LYS A 237 -10.97 -18.53 30.94
C LYS A 237 -9.75 -18.44 30.02
N GLN A 238 -9.30 -17.23 29.66
CA GLN A 238 -8.14 -16.98 28.78
C GLN A 238 -8.22 -17.74 27.44
N GLU A 239 -9.42 -17.86 26.86
CA GLU A 239 -9.58 -18.53 25.58
C GLU A 239 -8.97 -17.69 24.45
N PRO A 240 -8.19 -18.30 23.53
CA PRO A 240 -7.57 -17.59 22.44
C PRO A 240 -8.62 -17.16 21.42
N LYS A 241 -8.68 -15.86 21.14
CA LYS A 241 -9.50 -15.29 20.08
C LYS A 241 -8.61 -14.76 18.97
N PHE A 242 -8.93 -15.15 17.73
CA PHE A 242 -8.24 -14.71 16.53
C PHE A 242 -8.96 -13.51 15.91
N TYR A 243 -8.20 -12.45 15.63
CA TYR A 243 -8.69 -11.26 14.95
C TYR A 243 -8.05 -11.15 13.58
N HIS A 244 -8.85 -11.25 12.52
CA HIS A 244 -8.36 -11.06 11.15
C HIS A 244 -8.07 -9.59 10.89
N CYS A 245 -6.87 -9.30 10.37
CA CYS A 245 -6.31 -7.96 10.36
C CYS A 245 -5.98 -7.43 8.97
N TYR A 246 -6.31 -8.16 7.90
CA TYR A 246 -6.06 -7.72 6.53
C TYR A 246 -6.77 -6.38 6.26
N THR A 247 -5.99 -5.29 6.23
CA THR A 247 -6.51 -3.93 6.26
C THR A 247 -5.42 -2.91 5.89
N PRO A 248 -5.74 -1.83 5.15
CA PRO A 248 -4.78 -0.78 4.84
C PRO A 248 -4.24 -0.05 6.08
N VAL A 249 -2.94 0.21 6.11
CA VAL A 249 -2.27 0.97 7.18
C VAL A 249 -1.33 2.02 6.58
N ALA A 250 -1.48 3.27 7.00
CA ALA A 250 -0.47 4.30 6.85
C ALA A 250 0.12 4.66 8.22
N LEU A 251 1.45 4.70 8.30
CA LEU A 251 2.20 4.88 9.53
C LEU A 251 3.21 6.01 9.37
N ALA A 252 3.01 7.11 10.09
CA ALA A 252 4.01 8.15 10.27
C ALA A 252 4.92 7.81 11.45
N VAL A 253 6.22 7.76 11.19
CA VAL A 253 7.29 7.43 12.14
C VAL A 253 8.50 8.32 11.95
N ARG A 254 9.40 8.32 12.94
CA ARG A 254 10.72 8.96 12.84
C ARG A 254 11.84 7.93 12.66
N GLU A 255 11.71 6.79 13.33
CA GLU A 255 12.65 5.67 13.24
C GLU A 255 12.33 4.72 12.08
N GLU A 256 13.30 3.88 11.75
CA GLU A 256 13.11 2.75 10.84
C GLU A 256 12.14 1.74 11.47
N VAL A 257 11.41 1.03 10.61
CA VAL A 257 10.42 0.02 11.02
C VAL A 257 10.90 -1.39 10.68
N PRO A 258 10.62 -2.39 11.52
CA PRO A 258 11.12 -3.75 11.33
C PRO A 258 10.45 -4.51 10.17
N PHE A 259 9.25 -4.07 9.75
CA PHE A 259 8.46 -4.69 8.67
C PHE A 259 8.61 -3.98 7.31
N LEU A 260 9.72 -3.28 7.09
CA LEU A 260 9.98 -2.55 5.84
C LEU A 260 9.79 -3.41 4.55
N PRO A 261 10.11 -4.72 4.53
CA PRO A 261 9.85 -5.56 3.35
C PRO A 261 8.36 -5.72 2.97
N LYS A 262 7.44 -5.39 3.90
CA LYS A 262 5.98 -5.39 3.68
C LYS A 262 5.39 -4.00 3.46
N ALA A 263 6.28 -3.01 3.31
CA ALA A 263 5.92 -1.60 3.28
C ALA A 263 6.54 -0.86 2.10
N ILE A 264 5.89 0.22 1.71
CA ILE A 264 6.46 1.23 0.83
C ILE A 264 6.70 2.48 1.67
N GLN A 265 7.98 2.85 1.76
CA GLN A 265 8.43 3.98 2.54
C GLN A 265 8.57 5.23 1.67
N ILE A 266 8.00 6.33 2.16
CA ILE A 266 8.17 7.68 1.62
C ILE A 266 8.98 8.49 2.62
N ILE A 267 10.17 8.94 2.19
CA ILE A 267 10.98 9.89 2.94
C ILE A 267 10.42 11.29 2.69
N THR A 268 9.68 11.80 3.66
CA THR A 268 9.01 13.10 3.58
C THR A 268 9.98 14.28 3.55
N THR A 269 9.76 15.23 2.65
CA THR A 269 10.63 16.40 2.42
C THR A 269 9.96 17.72 2.81
N LYS A 270 10.76 18.73 3.20
CA LYS A 270 10.25 20.08 3.50
C LYS A 270 10.11 20.89 2.21
N PRO A 271 9.07 21.74 2.07
CA PRO A 271 9.01 22.70 0.98
C PRO A 271 10.24 23.63 0.99
N PRO A 272 10.72 24.07 -0.19
CA PRO A 272 11.76 25.07 -0.27
C PRO A 272 11.28 26.39 0.38
N PRO A 273 12.18 27.25 0.89
CA PRO A 273 11.81 28.43 1.69
C PRO A 273 10.72 29.32 1.06
N HIS A 274 10.76 29.49 -0.27
CA HIS A 274 9.79 30.32 -1.00
C HIS A 274 8.38 29.72 -1.08
N LEU A 275 8.18 28.43 -0.77
CA LEU A 275 6.88 27.74 -0.75
C LEU A 275 6.40 27.38 0.66
N GLN A 276 7.25 27.46 1.69
CA GLN A 276 6.90 27.00 3.04
C GLN A 276 5.66 27.69 3.61
N ARG A 277 5.56 29.01 3.45
CA ARG A 277 4.40 29.79 3.89
C ARG A 277 3.13 29.33 3.19
N THR A 278 3.19 29.17 1.87
CA THR A 278 2.06 28.71 1.04
C THR A 278 1.54 27.35 1.49
N TYR A 279 2.40 26.35 1.70
CA TYR A 279 1.96 25.02 2.16
C TYR A 279 1.42 25.05 3.60
N THR A 280 1.99 25.90 4.46
CA THR A 280 1.50 26.09 5.84
C THR A 280 0.10 26.67 5.87
N GLU A 281 -0.16 27.69 5.04
CA GLU A 281 -1.49 28.31 4.91
C GLU A 281 -2.50 27.31 4.32
N ARG A 282 -2.12 26.59 3.26
CA ARG A 282 -2.99 25.58 2.61
C ARG A 282 -3.41 24.45 3.56
N ARG A 283 -2.54 24.04 4.49
CA ARG A 283 -2.85 22.99 5.48
C ARG A 283 -4.12 23.30 6.29
N LEU A 284 -4.37 24.57 6.60
CA LEU A 284 -5.55 25.00 7.37
C LEU A 284 -6.88 24.75 6.65
N TYR A 285 -6.84 24.56 5.33
CA TYR A 285 -8.01 24.38 4.49
C TYR A 285 -8.34 22.91 4.20
N ILE A 286 -7.51 21.95 4.60
CA ILE A 286 -7.75 20.51 4.37
C ILE A 286 -9.13 20.11 4.91
N THR A 287 -9.39 20.39 6.19
CA THR A 287 -10.66 20.01 6.85
C THR A 287 -11.86 20.81 6.37
N LYS A 288 -11.64 21.93 5.69
CA LYS A 288 -12.68 22.84 5.18
C LYS A 288 -12.91 22.69 3.69
N SER A 289 -12.18 21.83 2.99
CA SER A 289 -12.24 21.74 1.53
C SER A 289 -13.43 20.88 1.09
N PRO A 290 -14.50 21.47 0.52
CA PRO A 290 -15.64 20.70 0.02
C PRO A 290 -15.23 19.76 -1.12
N GLY A 291 -14.22 20.13 -1.91
CA GLY A 291 -13.72 19.30 -3.02
C GLY A 291 -13.16 17.95 -2.57
N LEU A 292 -12.68 17.81 -1.33
CA LEU A 292 -12.21 16.53 -0.81
C LEU A 292 -13.35 15.56 -0.49
N SER A 293 -14.50 16.07 -0.02
CA SER A 293 -15.71 15.26 0.20
C SER A 293 -16.25 14.77 -1.15
N GLU A 294 -16.32 15.64 -2.15
CA GLU A 294 -16.73 15.26 -3.51
C GLU A 294 -15.76 14.23 -4.13
N LEU A 295 -14.45 14.43 -3.97
CA LEU A 295 -13.44 13.46 -4.42
C LEU A 295 -13.66 12.09 -3.77
N ARG A 296 -13.96 12.04 -2.46
CA ARG A 296 -14.23 10.77 -1.77
C ARG A 296 -15.47 10.07 -2.31
N GLN A 297 -16.55 10.82 -2.54
CA GLN A 297 -17.77 10.29 -3.14
C GLN A 297 -17.47 9.68 -4.52
N ASN A 298 -16.70 10.39 -5.34
CA ASN A 298 -16.29 9.92 -6.66
C ASN A 298 -15.37 8.69 -6.59
N LEU A 299 -14.47 8.60 -5.60
CA LEU A 299 -13.63 7.42 -5.36
C LEU A 299 -14.48 6.17 -5.03
N ILE A 300 -15.51 6.31 -4.18
CA ILE A 300 -16.44 5.20 -3.86
C ILE A 300 -17.12 4.69 -5.15
N LEU A 301 -17.65 5.60 -5.96
CA LEU A 301 -18.32 5.25 -7.21
C LEU A 301 -17.37 4.63 -8.22
N CYS A 302 -16.22 5.27 -8.44
CA CYS A 302 -15.29 4.87 -9.48
C CYS A 302 -14.67 3.50 -9.17
N THR A 303 -14.40 3.19 -7.90
CA THR A 303 -13.85 1.89 -7.52
C THR A 303 -14.85 0.74 -7.69
N LEU A 304 -16.14 0.99 -7.49
CA LEU A 304 -17.20 0.01 -7.81
C LEU A 304 -17.30 -0.28 -9.32
N GLU A 305 -17.18 0.75 -10.16
CA GLU A 305 -17.28 0.59 -11.63
C GLU A 305 -16.04 -0.08 -12.24
N TYR A 306 -14.85 0.27 -11.76
CA TYR A 306 -13.57 -0.13 -12.36
C TYR A 306 -12.87 -1.28 -11.63
N CYS A 307 -13.47 -1.91 -10.62
CA CYS A 307 -12.86 -3.01 -9.87
C CYS A 307 -12.38 -4.16 -10.77
N GLU A 308 -13.21 -4.61 -11.71
CA GLU A 308 -12.87 -5.70 -12.63
C GLU A 308 -11.72 -5.33 -13.58
N GLU A 309 -11.68 -4.08 -14.05
CA GLU A 309 -10.57 -3.58 -14.86
C GLU A 309 -9.26 -3.56 -14.07
N VAL A 310 -9.30 -3.17 -12.79
CA VAL A 310 -8.12 -3.21 -11.91
C VAL A 310 -7.69 -4.64 -11.61
N LYS A 311 -8.63 -5.57 -11.40
CA LYS A 311 -8.33 -7.00 -11.19
C LYS A 311 -7.68 -7.62 -12.44
N ALA A 312 -8.19 -7.31 -13.62
CA ALA A 312 -7.57 -7.70 -14.89
C ALA A 312 -6.18 -7.06 -15.06
N ALA A 313 -6.04 -5.77 -14.73
CA ALA A 313 -4.75 -5.07 -14.74
C ALA A 313 -3.75 -5.72 -13.78
N TYR A 314 -4.17 -6.08 -12.56
CA TYR A 314 -3.36 -6.79 -11.57
C TYR A 314 -2.82 -8.11 -12.13
N SER A 315 -3.68 -8.89 -12.78
CA SER A 315 -3.30 -10.13 -13.45
C SER A 315 -2.29 -9.92 -14.60
N SER A 316 -2.35 -8.77 -15.27
CA SER A 316 -1.49 -8.43 -16.42
C SER A 316 -0.15 -7.76 -16.08
N VAL A 317 0.06 -7.28 -14.85
CA VAL A 317 1.32 -6.66 -14.45
C VAL A 317 2.34 -7.77 -14.25
N GLU A 318 3.46 -7.69 -14.95
CA GLU A 318 4.55 -8.67 -14.92
C GLU A 318 5.76 -8.15 -14.14
N GLN A 319 6.57 -9.09 -13.64
CA GLN A 319 7.84 -8.78 -13.00
C GLN A 319 8.83 -8.17 -14.00
N THR A 320 9.79 -7.41 -13.49
CA THR A 320 10.94 -6.95 -14.26
C THR A 320 12.22 -7.56 -13.70
N ASN A 321 13.35 -7.34 -14.38
CA ASN A 321 14.66 -7.73 -13.87
C ASN A 321 15.06 -6.98 -12.58
N LYS A 322 14.40 -5.88 -12.24
CA LYS A 322 14.67 -5.05 -11.05
C LYS A 322 13.56 -5.11 -10.00
N LEU A 323 12.35 -5.49 -10.40
CA LEU A 323 11.18 -5.58 -9.53
C LEU A 323 10.59 -7.00 -9.62
N TYR A 324 10.97 -7.85 -8.68
CA TYR A 324 10.54 -9.24 -8.58
C TYR A 324 10.36 -9.67 -7.12
N GLY A 325 9.89 -10.91 -6.91
CA GLY A 325 9.67 -11.49 -5.58
C GLY A 325 8.74 -10.65 -4.69
N ARG A 326 9.03 -10.63 -3.38
CA ARG A 326 8.18 -9.93 -2.39
C ARG A 326 8.04 -8.42 -2.69
N SER A 327 9.08 -7.77 -3.19
CA SER A 327 8.97 -6.34 -3.54
C SER A 327 7.93 -6.14 -4.64
N PHE A 328 7.98 -6.97 -5.68
CA PHE A 328 6.97 -6.96 -6.73
C PHE A 328 5.56 -7.23 -6.19
N ASP A 329 5.39 -8.20 -5.30
CA ASP A 329 4.06 -8.54 -4.75
C ASP A 329 3.39 -7.32 -4.10
N TYR A 330 4.16 -6.48 -3.40
CA TYR A 330 3.65 -5.26 -2.77
C TYR A 330 3.52 -4.06 -3.71
N TRP A 331 4.29 -3.99 -4.78
CA TRP A 331 4.20 -2.92 -5.78
C TRP A 331 3.14 -3.19 -6.86
N ARG A 332 2.87 -4.46 -7.17
CA ARG A 332 1.92 -4.90 -8.19
C ARG A 332 0.51 -4.31 -8.03
N PRO A 333 -0.09 -4.23 -6.82
CA PRO A 333 -1.37 -3.54 -6.61
C PRO A 333 -1.35 -2.08 -7.08
N LEU A 334 -0.29 -1.35 -6.74
CA LEU A 334 -0.18 0.08 -7.07
C LEU A 334 0.04 0.29 -8.56
N LEU A 335 0.85 -0.57 -9.20
CA LEU A 335 1.05 -0.56 -10.65
C LEU A 335 -0.25 -0.90 -11.41
N ALA A 336 -1.02 -1.86 -10.92
CA ALA A 336 -2.31 -2.23 -11.50
C ALA A 336 -3.31 -1.06 -11.45
N ILE A 337 -3.42 -0.40 -10.30
CA ILE A 337 -4.26 0.79 -10.13
C ILE A 337 -3.76 1.92 -11.03
N CYS A 338 -2.44 2.13 -11.11
CA CYS A 338 -1.85 3.15 -11.96
C CYS A 338 -2.19 2.91 -13.44
N LYS A 339 -2.14 1.66 -13.91
CA LYS A 339 -2.48 1.28 -15.30
C LYS A 339 -3.93 1.65 -15.68
N VAL A 340 -4.86 1.65 -14.71
CA VAL A 340 -6.27 1.96 -14.95
C VAL A 340 -6.61 3.44 -14.72
N PHE A 341 -6.13 4.00 -13.61
CA PHE A 341 -6.51 5.35 -13.17
C PHE A 341 -5.54 6.43 -13.63
N LEU A 342 -4.25 6.13 -13.76
CA LEU A 342 -3.19 7.09 -14.09
C LEU A 342 -2.24 6.50 -15.16
N PRO A 343 -2.77 6.02 -16.31
CA PRO A 343 -1.96 5.29 -17.30
C PRO A 343 -0.76 6.10 -17.79
N GLU A 344 -0.88 7.43 -17.88
CA GLU A 344 0.19 8.35 -18.23
C GLU A 344 1.33 8.42 -17.21
N LYS A 345 1.08 7.96 -15.97
CA LYS A 345 2.06 7.89 -14.87
C LYS A 345 2.63 6.50 -14.65
N PHE A 346 2.20 5.50 -15.42
CA PHE A 346 2.64 4.12 -15.23
C PHE A 346 4.16 3.95 -15.36
N ALA A 347 4.76 4.50 -16.42
CA ALA A 347 6.21 4.39 -16.63
C ALA A 347 7.02 5.10 -15.53
N GLU A 348 6.56 6.27 -15.08
CA GLU A 348 7.17 7.01 -13.97
C GLU A 348 7.11 6.21 -12.65
N LEU A 349 5.95 5.62 -12.35
CA LEU A 349 5.75 4.84 -11.13
C LEU A 349 6.50 3.50 -11.16
N LEU A 350 6.56 2.83 -12.32
CA LEU A 350 7.33 1.60 -12.49
C LEU A 350 8.84 1.87 -12.27
N SER A 351 9.37 2.92 -12.89
CA SER A 351 10.76 3.33 -12.67
C SER A 351 11.04 3.64 -11.19
N PHE A 352 10.10 4.28 -10.50
CA PHE A 352 10.23 4.55 -9.06
C PHE A 352 10.22 3.24 -8.24
N ALA A 353 9.36 2.28 -8.59
CA ALA A 353 9.27 0.98 -7.93
C ALA A 353 10.57 0.16 -8.09
N GLU A 354 11.15 0.15 -9.30
CA GLU A 354 12.42 -0.52 -9.57
C GLU A 354 13.58 0.12 -8.78
N GLU A 355 13.67 1.45 -8.77
CA GLU A 355 14.65 2.17 -7.95
C GLU A 355 14.47 1.86 -6.46
N TYR A 356 13.23 1.80 -5.98
CA TYR A 356 12.92 1.50 -4.59
C TYR A 356 13.31 0.06 -4.21
N ALA A 357 13.00 -0.92 -5.07
CA ALA A 357 13.33 -2.33 -4.85
C ALA A 357 14.85 -2.54 -4.73
N LEU A 358 15.63 -1.86 -5.58
CA LEU A 358 17.09 -1.86 -5.52
C LEU A 358 17.62 -1.19 -4.24
N LYS A 359 17.00 -0.11 -3.75
CA LYS A 359 17.39 0.54 -2.48
C LYS A 359 17.19 -0.37 -1.27
N ASN A 360 16.06 -1.07 -1.25
CA ASN A 360 15.55 -1.76 -0.05
C ASN A 360 15.78 -3.27 -0.03
N SER A 361 16.55 -3.79 -0.99
CA SER A 361 17.04 -5.18 -0.99
C SER A 361 18.56 -5.14 -0.81
N PRO A 362 19.09 -5.03 0.44
CA PRO A 362 20.53 -4.80 0.66
C PRO A 362 21.41 -5.92 0.10
N SER A 363 20.92 -7.16 0.08
CA SER A 363 21.61 -8.30 -0.56
C SER A 363 21.77 -8.04 -2.06
N ASP A 364 20.68 -7.67 -2.72
CA ASP A 364 20.62 -7.53 -4.18
C ASP A 364 21.32 -6.25 -4.61
N PHE A 365 21.22 -5.18 -3.82
CA PHE A 365 22.02 -3.98 -3.99
C PHE A 365 23.52 -4.27 -3.88
N MET A 366 23.93 -5.10 -2.90
CA MET A 366 25.33 -5.50 -2.79
C MET A 366 25.76 -6.38 -3.97
N VAL A 367 24.90 -7.26 -4.47
CA VAL A 367 25.16 -8.04 -5.70
C VAL A 367 25.30 -7.13 -6.93
N GLU A 368 24.45 -6.11 -7.07
CA GLU A 368 24.55 -5.11 -8.14
C GLU A 368 25.81 -4.25 -8.02
N VAL A 369 26.15 -3.81 -6.80
CA VAL A 369 27.42 -3.11 -6.55
C VAL A 369 28.61 -4.01 -6.88
N GLU A 370 28.56 -5.30 -6.54
CA GLU A 370 29.57 -6.27 -6.95
C GLU A 370 29.64 -6.43 -8.47
N ASN A 371 28.50 -6.46 -9.17
CA ASN A 371 28.46 -6.56 -10.62
C ASN A 371 29.08 -5.32 -11.29
N GLU A 372 28.75 -4.11 -10.83
CA GLU A 372 29.34 -2.88 -11.36
C GLU A 372 30.82 -2.73 -11.00
N VAL A 373 31.22 -3.13 -9.79
CA VAL A 373 32.64 -3.24 -9.43
C VAL A 373 33.35 -4.18 -10.39
N LEU A 374 32.78 -5.35 -10.65
CA LEU A 374 33.38 -6.36 -11.53
C LEU A 374 33.48 -5.86 -12.98
N ARG A 375 32.45 -5.17 -13.49
CA ARG A 375 32.48 -4.55 -14.83
C ARG A 375 33.57 -3.48 -14.92
N HIS A 376 33.70 -2.63 -13.91
CA HIS A 376 34.70 -1.57 -13.92
C HIS A 376 36.11 -2.12 -13.79
N VAL A 377 36.39 -3.02 -12.85
CA VAL A 377 37.73 -3.58 -12.67
C VAL A 377 38.17 -4.48 -13.83
N LEU A 378 37.24 -5.02 -14.61
CA LEU A 378 37.54 -5.72 -15.85
C LEU A 378 38.16 -4.78 -16.89
N THR A 379 37.86 -3.47 -16.88
CA THR A 379 38.53 -2.51 -17.77
C THR A 379 39.96 -2.18 -17.34
N LEU A 380 40.35 -2.55 -16.10
CA LEU A 380 41.67 -2.28 -15.52
C LEU A 380 42.63 -3.48 -15.66
N THR A 381 42.20 -4.59 -16.27
CA THR A 381 43.01 -5.82 -16.36
C THR A 381 44.23 -5.69 -17.28
N ASP A 382 44.26 -4.69 -18.14
CA ASP A 382 45.38 -4.44 -19.06
C ASP A 382 46.35 -3.37 -18.54
N GLU A 383 46.06 -2.76 -17.38
CA GLU A 383 46.93 -1.78 -16.74
C GLU A 383 48.05 -2.45 -15.92
N THR A 384 49.21 -1.78 -15.82
CA THR A 384 50.35 -2.24 -15.01
C THR A 384 50.76 -1.17 -14.00
N PRO A 385 50.62 -1.41 -12.68
CA PRO A 385 50.07 -2.61 -12.04
C PRO A 385 48.53 -2.70 -12.21
N CYS A 386 48.00 -3.91 -12.32
CA CYS A 386 46.55 -4.14 -12.40
C CYS A 386 45.87 -3.72 -11.08
N GLY A 387 45.12 -2.62 -11.12
CA GLY A 387 44.54 -1.99 -9.95
C GLY A 387 44.35 -0.49 -10.11
N ASP A 388 43.57 0.10 -9.23
CA ASP A 388 43.38 1.55 -9.18
C ASP A 388 43.14 2.00 -7.72
N TYR A 389 43.10 3.30 -7.49
CA TYR A 389 42.69 3.87 -6.21
C TYR A 389 41.24 3.53 -5.89
N LEU A 390 40.99 3.12 -4.65
CA LEU A 390 39.64 2.80 -4.18
C LEU A 390 38.66 3.94 -4.40
N LYS A 391 39.14 5.20 -4.32
CA LYS A 391 38.36 6.39 -4.61
C LYS A 391 37.88 6.40 -6.07
N ASN A 392 38.78 6.17 -7.03
CA ASN A 392 38.45 6.15 -8.46
C ASN A 392 37.45 5.03 -8.79
N ILE A 393 37.68 3.83 -8.26
CA ILE A 393 36.75 2.70 -8.39
C ILE A 393 35.38 3.08 -7.79
N THR A 394 35.37 3.74 -6.62
CA THR A 394 34.12 4.18 -5.97
C THR A 394 33.39 5.22 -6.80
N ASP A 395 34.10 6.19 -7.36
CA ASP A 395 33.52 7.25 -8.19
C ASP A 395 32.94 6.65 -9.49
N ALA A 396 33.66 5.74 -10.15
CA ALA A 396 33.22 5.06 -11.36
C ALA A 396 31.97 4.19 -11.13
N VAL A 397 31.93 3.43 -10.04
CA VAL A 397 30.76 2.63 -9.66
C VAL A 397 29.59 3.54 -9.29
N SER A 398 29.83 4.64 -8.56
CA SER A 398 28.78 5.58 -8.17
C SER A 398 28.08 6.22 -9.37
N LEU A 399 28.79 6.47 -10.47
CA LEU A 399 28.20 6.99 -11.71
C LEU A 399 27.16 6.05 -12.34
N LYS A 400 27.24 4.74 -12.05
CA LYS A 400 26.31 3.73 -12.56
C LYS A 400 25.02 3.64 -11.75
N PHE A 401 24.97 4.30 -10.60
CA PHE A 401 23.77 4.40 -9.75
C PHE A 401 23.37 5.88 -9.57
N PRO A 402 22.88 6.55 -10.63
CA PRO A 402 22.44 7.94 -10.52
C PRO A 402 21.33 8.06 -9.46
N GLY A 403 21.53 8.95 -8.47
CA GLY A 403 20.62 9.11 -7.33
C GLY A 403 20.92 8.24 -6.10
N PHE A 404 22.02 7.47 -6.11
CA PHE A 404 22.48 6.65 -4.99
C PHE A 404 23.92 7.01 -4.62
N ARG A 405 24.19 7.19 -3.32
CA ARG A 405 25.56 7.33 -2.84
C ARG A 405 26.12 5.95 -2.51
N VAL A 406 26.90 5.37 -3.42
CA VAL A 406 27.66 4.15 -3.11
C VAL A 406 28.85 4.54 -2.23
N SER A 407 28.86 4.10 -0.96
CA SER A 407 29.98 4.41 -0.06
C SER A 407 31.22 3.59 -0.43
N TRP A 408 32.40 4.15 -0.21
CA TRP A 408 33.66 3.44 -0.40
C TRP A 408 33.74 2.14 0.42
N GLN A 409 33.02 2.05 1.54
CA GLN A 409 32.92 0.84 2.36
C GLN A 409 32.19 -0.28 1.62
N LYS A 410 31.09 0.04 0.92
CA LYS A 410 30.36 -0.95 0.11
C LYS A 410 31.19 -1.43 -1.06
N VAL A 411 31.88 -0.53 -1.75
CA VAL A 411 32.81 -0.86 -2.85
C VAL A 411 33.96 -1.73 -2.35
N LYS A 412 34.54 -1.38 -1.19
CA LYS A 412 35.58 -2.19 -0.55
C LYS A 412 35.07 -3.59 -0.19
N SER A 413 33.88 -3.71 0.40
CA SER A 413 33.26 -5.00 0.71
C SER A 413 32.99 -5.82 -0.56
N ALA A 414 32.47 -5.20 -1.62
CA ALA A 414 32.25 -5.86 -2.90
C ALA A 414 33.54 -6.41 -3.52
N LEU A 415 34.62 -5.62 -3.53
CA LEU A 415 35.94 -6.06 -3.97
C LEU A 415 36.44 -7.29 -3.17
N ILE A 416 36.22 -7.30 -1.85
CA ILE A 416 36.60 -8.41 -0.96
C ILE A 416 35.73 -9.64 -1.20
N ASN A 417 34.41 -9.49 -1.29
CA ASN A 417 33.45 -10.57 -1.55
C ASN A 417 33.70 -11.25 -2.90
N LEU A 418 34.05 -10.45 -3.90
CA LEU A 418 34.48 -10.96 -5.20
C LEU A 418 35.80 -11.73 -5.10
N GLY A 419 36.60 -11.60 -4.03
CA GLY A 419 37.85 -12.35 -3.87
C GLY A 419 38.92 -12.01 -4.90
N ILE A 420 38.79 -10.85 -5.55
CA ILE A 420 39.65 -10.36 -6.64
C ILE A 420 40.78 -9.45 -6.15
N VAL A 421 40.83 -9.12 -4.86
CA VAL A 421 41.85 -8.24 -4.28
C VAL A 421 43.09 -9.04 -3.89
N ARG A 422 44.27 -8.61 -4.34
CA ARG A 422 45.56 -9.13 -3.86
C ARG A 422 45.99 -8.45 -2.57
N ARG A 423 45.93 -7.12 -2.52
CA ARG A 423 46.20 -6.33 -1.32
C ARG A 423 45.67 -4.90 -1.44
N PHE A 424 45.35 -4.30 -0.31
CA PHE A 424 45.18 -2.85 -0.17
C PHE A 424 46.51 -2.23 0.25
N TYR A 425 46.88 -1.10 -0.33
CA TYR A 425 48.13 -0.41 -0.02
C TYR A 425 47.90 1.09 0.13
N ASN A 426 48.38 1.67 1.23
CA ASN A 426 48.26 3.11 1.47
C ASN A 426 49.38 3.84 0.72
N LYS A 427 49.00 4.71 -0.22
CA LYS A 427 49.87 5.67 -0.91
C LYS A 427 49.52 7.10 -0.47
N PRO A 428 50.37 8.10 -0.72
CA PRO A 428 50.08 9.50 -0.40
C PRO A 428 48.73 10.01 -0.95
N GLU A 429 48.32 9.52 -2.12
CA GLU A 429 47.09 9.91 -2.81
C GLU A 429 45.84 9.14 -2.33
N GLY A 430 46.03 8.14 -1.48
CA GLY A 430 44.95 7.33 -0.91
C GLY A 430 45.20 5.82 -0.95
N VAL A 431 44.14 5.04 -0.77
CA VAL A 431 44.21 3.57 -0.77
C VAL A 431 44.22 3.06 -2.20
N PHE A 432 45.34 2.45 -2.61
CA PHE A 432 45.46 1.74 -3.89
C PHE A 432 45.07 0.27 -3.72
N VAL A 433 44.26 -0.26 -4.65
CA VAL A 433 43.79 -1.65 -4.63
C VAL A 433 44.54 -2.43 -5.71
N TYR A 434 45.40 -3.36 -5.30
CA TYR A 434 46.03 -4.29 -6.24
C TYR A 434 45.07 -5.45 -6.52
N LEU A 435 44.83 -5.73 -7.79
CA LEU A 435 43.81 -6.67 -8.24
C LEU A 435 44.43 -7.93 -8.89
N ASP A 436 43.66 -9.02 -8.89
CA ASP A 436 44.05 -10.30 -9.46
C ASP A 436 43.34 -10.53 -10.81
N LYS A 437 44.06 -10.22 -11.90
CA LYS A 437 43.55 -10.32 -13.28
C LYS A 437 42.82 -11.64 -13.57
N ALA A 438 43.45 -12.77 -13.25
CA ALA A 438 42.90 -14.09 -13.57
C ALA A 438 41.56 -14.35 -12.87
N LYS A 439 41.41 -13.89 -11.61
CA LYS A 439 40.15 -14.03 -10.87
C LYS A 439 39.06 -13.08 -11.37
N ILE A 440 39.44 -11.87 -11.81
CA ILE A 440 38.50 -10.92 -12.40
C ILE A 440 37.90 -11.52 -13.68
N GLU A 441 38.75 -12.01 -14.57
CA GLU A 441 38.31 -12.60 -15.85
C GLU A 441 37.43 -13.84 -15.65
N ASP A 442 37.80 -14.73 -14.72
CA ASP A 442 37.01 -15.93 -14.39
C ASP A 442 35.62 -15.56 -13.83
N LYS A 443 35.56 -14.62 -12.87
CA LYS A 443 34.29 -14.17 -12.31
C LYS A 443 33.43 -13.41 -13.30
N ALA A 444 34.03 -12.62 -14.19
CA ALA A 444 33.31 -11.90 -15.23
C ALA A 444 32.66 -12.89 -16.21
N LYS A 445 33.35 -13.97 -16.58
CA LYS A 445 32.78 -15.05 -17.38
C LYS A 445 31.60 -15.72 -16.68
N GLN A 446 31.73 -16.04 -15.39
CA GLN A 446 30.65 -16.71 -14.64
C GLN A 446 29.40 -15.84 -14.44
N ARG A 447 29.53 -14.50 -14.39
CA ARG A 447 28.41 -13.60 -14.12
C ARG A 447 27.78 -12.96 -15.35
N PHE A 448 28.52 -12.78 -16.45
CA PHE A 448 28.09 -11.99 -17.61
C PHE A 448 28.09 -12.74 -18.94
N GLN A 449 28.51 -14.01 -18.96
CA GLN A 449 28.41 -14.93 -20.10
C GLN A 449 27.66 -16.17 -19.67
#